data_AF-A0A1V6U294-F1
#
_entry.id   AF-A0A1V6U294-F1
#
_cell.length_a   1.000
_cell.length_b   1.000
_cell.length_c   1.000
_cell.angle_alpha   90.00
_cell.angle_beta   90.00
_cell.angle_gamma   90.00
#
_symmetry.space_group_name_H-M   'P 1'
#
loop_
_entity.id
_entity.type
_entity.pdbx_description
1 polymer ?
#
loop_
_entity_poly.entity_id
_entity_poly.type
_entity_poly.pdbx_seq_one_letter_code
_entity_poly.pdbx_strand_id
1 'polypeptide(L)'
;MSGTDISPTAHAERGEDRIIDQNVINNYFIGPRASNMPDFRANINTVLDELLETRLGYYPEDNILFFVVFCEFQKVRDNFGDVVRKVAQLLGEHSVPFWSPRYEAHMGTDLTMPSLLGYFMTMLYNPNNVSLEASPITTVAELKSWGHITCDGTVANLESIWVARNLKYYPLALSQAINKGSLNFNKDLFKVETCKDGKKNFANLETWDLLNLKPEMVLDLPDQLYKRFGISSDHLKDALDKYNIQPAGLVPDETDQLYKNLKPMKYLVAKTRHYSWPKGLAIAGLGSGNLLEFDVDDDAHIDTAQLESKLNDFSETRCQSMRFSPKPEKVIHACDLSGGLILALTDHRESAMQPFPARVSARKTDDTPDTFFFSKGRTFDVAVWKDPKKNVDKGPGLLKDIDELSKIPNVLNAKYKG
;
A
#
# COMPACT_ATOMS: atom_id res chain seq x y z
N MET A 1 43.12 0.05 11.03
CA MET A 1 42.64 0.36 12.40
C MET A 1 41.19 -0.06 12.50
N SER A 2 40.65 -0.22 13.71
CA SER A 2 39.38 -0.92 13.97
C SER A 2 38.20 -0.35 13.17
N GLY A 3 37.59 -1.18 12.32
CA GLY A 3 36.23 -0.93 11.87
C GLY A 3 35.29 -1.10 13.05
N THR A 4 34.79 0.01 13.58
CA THR A 4 33.68 -0.01 14.53
C THR A 4 32.43 -0.41 13.77
N ASP A 5 31.95 -1.61 14.07
CA ASP A 5 30.72 -2.18 13.52
C ASP A 5 29.53 -1.39 14.10
N ILE A 6 29.13 -0.29 13.45
CA ILE A 6 27.96 0.50 13.82
C ILE A 6 26.72 -0.27 13.34
N SER A 7 26.40 -1.33 14.07
CA SER A 7 25.09 -1.96 14.01
C SER A 7 24.11 -1.09 14.81
N PRO A 8 23.11 -0.44 14.18
CA PRO A 8 22.07 0.25 14.91
C PRO A 8 21.09 -0.79 15.47
N THR A 9 21.43 -1.34 16.64
CA THR A 9 20.55 -2.20 17.47
C THR A 9 19.43 -1.39 18.12
N ALA A 10 18.68 -0.66 17.29
CA ALA A 10 17.43 0.04 17.61
C ALA A 10 16.23 -0.51 16.81
N HIS A 11 16.44 -1.53 15.96
CA HIS A 11 15.36 -2.27 15.34
C HIS A 11 14.95 -3.44 16.23
N ALA A 12 13.73 -3.40 16.76
CA ALA A 12 13.13 -4.50 17.48
C ALA A 12 13.10 -5.76 16.59
N GLU A 13 13.76 -6.83 17.04
CA GLU A 13 13.59 -8.14 16.44
C GLU A 13 12.18 -8.64 16.75
N ARG A 14 11.30 -8.58 15.73
CA ARG A 14 9.86 -8.91 15.75
C ARG A 14 8.99 -7.76 16.24
N GLY A 15 7.79 -7.63 15.67
CA GLY A 15 6.73 -6.73 16.11
C GLY A 15 6.04 -7.14 17.42
N GLU A 16 6.79 -7.80 18.33
CA GLU A 16 6.34 -8.24 19.65
C GLU A 16 6.56 -7.12 20.69
N ASP A 17 7.59 -6.28 20.52
CA ASP A 17 7.86 -5.09 21.33
C ASP A 17 6.95 -3.91 20.95
N ARG A 18 5.65 -4.01 21.28
CA ARG A 18 4.77 -2.84 21.26
C ARG A 18 5.20 -1.87 22.36
N ILE A 19 5.70 -0.70 21.96
CA ILE A 19 5.91 0.42 22.88
C ILE A 19 4.54 0.87 23.41
N ILE A 20 4.18 0.41 24.61
CA ILE A 20 2.95 0.76 25.32
C ILE A 20 3.15 1.85 26.38
N ASP A 21 4.40 2.20 26.70
CA ASP A 21 4.70 3.29 27.64
C ASP A 21 4.56 4.65 26.93
N GLN A 22 3.57 5.42 27.35
CA GLN A 22 3.30 6.76 26.83
C GLN A 22 4.51 7.69 26.99
N ASN A 23 5.37 7.52 28.00
CA ASN A 23 6.57 8.33 28.16
C ASN A 23 7.59 8.06 27.03
N VAL A 24 7.72 6.81 26.61
CA VAL A 24 8.57 6.43 25.48
C VAL A 24 7.99 6.98 24.17
N ILE A 25 6.66 6.91 23.99
CA ILE A 25 5.99 7.52 22.82
C ILE A 25 6.19 9.04 22.79
N ASN A 26 6.09 9.73 23.93
CA ASN A 26 6.25 11.17 24.02
C ASN A 26 7.66 11.65 23.59
N ASN A 27 8.69 10.82 23.76
CA ASN A 27 10.06 11.12 23.31
C ASN A 27 10.22 11.15 21.78
N TYR A 28 9.23 10.70 21.01
CA TYR A 28 9.26 10.81 19.55
C TYR A 28 8.81 12.18 19.02
N PHE A 29 8.35 13.11 19.86
CA PHE A 29 7.77 14.40 19.45
C PHE A 29 8.46 15.58 20.14
N ILE A 30 8.40 16.78 19.54
CA ILE A 30 8.80 18.03 20.21
C ILE A 30 7.84 18.32 21.38
N GLY A 31 6.55 18.02 21.14
CA GLY A 31 5.50 17.99 22.14
C GLY A 31 4.77 19.33 22.31
N PRO A 32 3.55 19.33 22.90
CA PRO A 32 2.63 20.48 22.88
C PRO A 32 3.13 21.77 23.54
N ARG A 33 4.17 21.66 24.37
CA ARG A 33 4.85 22.80 25.03
C ARG A 33 6.36 22.77 24.82
N ALA A 34 6.81 22.12 23.73
CA ALA A 34 8.21 22.04 23.32
C ALA A 34 9.15 21.47 24.39
N SER A 35 8.68 20.49 25.18
CA SER A 35 9.44 19.88 26.27
C SER A 35 10.74 19.23 25.79
N ASN A 36 10.73 18.62 24.60
CA ASN A 36 11.88 17.93 24.02
C ASN A 36 12.67 18.83 23.03
N MET A 37 12.40 20.14 23.03
CA MET A 37 13.13 21.12 22.23
C MET A 37 14.65 21.18 22.51
N PRO A 38 15.16 20.98 23.75
CA PRO A 38 16.59 20.88 23.99
C PRO A 38 17.23 19.73 23.20
N ASP A 39 16.62 18.55 23.24
CA ASP A 39 17.11 17.36 22.55
C ASP A 39 16.99 17.51 21.03
N PHE A 40 15.89 18.08 20.53
CA PHE A 40 15.75 18.40 19.11
C PHE A 40 16.87 19.35 18.63
N ARG A 41 17.18 20.40 19.39
CA ARG A 41 18.28 21.33 19.07
C ARG A 41 19.65 20.66 19.12
N ALA A 42 19.90 19.78 20.10
CA ALA A 42 21.14 19.03 20.18
C ALA A 42 21.34 18.15 18.93
N ASN A 43 20.31 17.40 18.52
CA ASN A 43 20.35 16.59 17.30
C ASN A 43 20.55 17.43 16.02
N ILE A 44 19.91 18.61 15.91
CA ILE A 44 20.14 19.53 14.79
C ILE A 44 21.59 20.01 14.74
N ASN A 45 22.22 20.33 15.89
CA ASN A 45 23.63 20.71 15.93
C ASN A 45 24.53 19.54 15.47
N THR A 46 24.30 18.32 15.97
CA THR A 46 25.05 17.13 15.52
C THR A 46 24.95 16.93 14.00
N VAL A 47 23.76 17.09 13.40
CA VAL A 47 23.60 17.02 11.94
C VAL A 47 24.41 18.10 11.19
N LEU A 48 24.54 19.29 11.76
CA LEU A 48 25.32 20.38 11.16
C LEU A 48 26.83 20.19 11.33
N ASP A 49 27.27 19.62 12.46
CA ASP A 49 28.68 19.30 12.72
C ASP A 49 29.15 18.17 11.79
N GLU A 50 28.38 17.09 11.66
CA GLU A 50 28.65 15.99 10.72
C GLU A 50 28.67 16.47 9.24
N LEU A 51 27.80 17.42 8.87
CA LEU A 51 27.83 18.04 7.54
C LEU A 51 29.11 18.87 7.33
N LEU A 52 29.56 19.60 8.37
CA LEU A 52 30.79 20.40 8.32
C LEU A 52 32.01 19.48 8.14
N GLU A 53 32.12 18.43 8.95
CA GLU A 53 33.20 17.43 8.82
C GLU A 53 33.17 16.75 7.44
N THR A 54 32.00 16.34 6.96
CA THR A 54 31.83 15.75 5.62
C THR A 54 32.32 16.68 4.51
N ARG A 55 31.97 17.98 4.58
CA ARG A 55 32.35 18.97 3.55
C ARG A 55 33.83 19.34 3.58
N LEU A 56 34.47 19.34 4.76
CA LEU A 56 35.91 19.60 4.90
C LEU A 56 36.76 18.36 4.61
N GLY A 57 36.22 17.16 4.82
CA GLY A 57 36.87 15.89 4.52
C GLY A 57 36.81 15.47 3.04
N TYR A 58 35.95 16.10 2.24
CA TYR A 58 35.83 15.82 0.80
C TYR A 58 36.83 16.68 0.01
N TYR A 59 37.89 16.03 -0.51
CA TYR A 59 39.08 16.66 -1.09
C TYR A 59 39.76 17.70 -0.14
N PRO A 60 40.38 17.25 0.98
CA PRO A 60 41.00 18.16 1.96
C PRO A 60 42.16 19.01 1.42
N GLU A 61 42.70 18.67 0.26
CA GLU A 61 43.72 19.41 -0.48
C GLU A 61 43.19 20.63 -1.24
N ASP A 62 41.86 20.75 -1.43
CA ASP A 62 41.27 21.90 -2.10
C ASP A 62 41.46 23.17 -1.26
N ASN A 63 41.84 24.26 -1.94
CA ASN A 63 42.04 25.54 -1.27
C ASN A 63 40.72 26.04 -0.67
N ILE A 64 40.63 26.07 0.67
CA ILE A 64 39.45 26.54 1.38
C ILE A 64 39.14 28.00 0.99
N LEU A 65 38.11 28.18 0.15
CA LEU A 65 37.63 29.49 -0.27
C LEU A 65 36.86 30.14 0.90
N PHE A 66 37.58 30.87 1.76
CA PHE A 66 36.95 31.75 2.72
C PHE A 66 36.30 32.93 1.98
N PHE A 67 34.99 33.09 2.13
CA PHE A 67 34.29 34.28 1.64
C PHE A 67 34.85 35.52 2.32
N VAL A 68 35.39 36.45 1.53
CA VAL A 68 35.84 37.75 2.03
C VAL A 68 34.63 38.52 2.52
N VAL A 69 34.66 38.96 3.79
CA VAL A 69 33.54 39.70 4.39
C VAL A 69 33.70 41.19 4.10
N PHE A 70 32.83 41.72 3.24
CA PHE A 70 32.70 43.15 2.94
C PHE A 70 31.29 43.64 3.27
N CYS A 71 31.06 44.97 3.20
CA CYS A 71 29.83 45.62 3.63
C CYS A 71 28.55 45.01 3.01
N GLU A 72 28.58 44.69 1.71
CA GLU A 72 27.42 44.09 1.03
C GLU A 72 27.20 42.63 1.46
N PHE A 73 28.26 41.85 1.67
CA PHE A 73 28.16 40.49 2.22
C PHE A 73 27.52 40.50 3.61
N GLN A 74 27.96 41.43 4.48
CA GLN A 74 27.39 41.60 5.81
C GLN A 74 25.89 41.98 5.73
N LYS A 75 25.55 42.96 4.88
CA LYS A 75 24.16 43.39 4.65
C LYS A 75 23.27 42.24 4.15
N VAL A 76 23.77 41.39 3.24
CA VAL A 76 23.05 40.21 2.76
C VAL A 76 22.84 39.19 3.88
N ARG A 77 23.88 38.92 4.69
CA ARG A 77 23.81 38.02 5.85
C ARG A 77 22.79 38.49 6.90
N ASP A 78 22.82 39.78 7.23
CA ASP A 78 21.93 40.38 8.22
C ASP A 78 20.47 40.35 7.73
N ASN A 79 20.23 40.72 6.46
CA ASN A 79 18.92 40.60 5.81
C ASN A 79 18.37 39.16 5.85
N PHE A 80 19.20 38.14 5.58
CA PHE A 80 18.77 36.74 5.69
C PHE A 80 18.38 36.37 7.13
N GLY A 81 19.17 36.79 8.12
CA GLY A 81 18.87 36.56 9.54
C GLY A 81 17.53 37.17 9.98
N ASP A 82 17.24 38.40 9.54
CA ASP A 82 16.00 39.09 9.85
C ASP A 82 14.78 38.49 9.11
N VAL A 83 14.93 38.09 7.84
CA VAL A 83 13.88 37.38 7.09
C VAL A 83 13.56 36.03 7.74
N VAL A 84 14.57 35.23 8.08
CA VAL A 84 14.36 33.93 8.76
C VAL A 84 13.64 34.12 10.09
N ARG A 85 14.06 35.11 10.91
CA ARG A 85 13.38 35.45 12.16
C ARG A 85 11.93 35.87 11.94
N LYS A 86 11.66 36.74 10.95
CA LYS A 86 10.31 37.26 10.71
C LYS A 86 9.37 36.20 10.13
N VAL A 87 9.84 35.34 9.23
CA VAL A 87 9.06 34.21 8.71
C VAL A 87 8.73 33.21 9.83
N ALA A 88 9.69 32.88 10.69
CA ALA A 88 9.45 32.00 11.84
C ALA A 88 8.40 32.56 12.82
N GLN A 89 8.43 33.89 13.07
CA GLN A 89 7.38 34.57 13.86
C GLN A 89 6.01 34.47 13.19
N LEU A 90 5.90 34.81 11.90
CA LEU A 90 4.63 34.76 11.17
C LEU A 90 4.03 33.35 11.11
N LEU A 91 4.87 32.31 10.98
CA LEU A 91 4.42 30.92 11.09
C LEU A 91 3.85 30.62 12.48
N GLY A 92 4.51 31.06 13.56
CA GLY A 92 3.99 30.87 14.93
C GLY A 92 2.74 31.69 15.25
N GLU A 93 2.57 32.87 14.63
CA GLU A 93 1.43 33.78 14.84
C GLU A 93 0.19 33.41 14.02
N HIS A 94 0.35 32.75 12.87
CA HIS A 94 -0.73 32.60 11.88
C HIS A 94 -0.98 31.16 11.38
N SER A 95 -0.15 30.18 11.74
CA SER A 95 -0.40 28.76 11.37
C SER A 95 -1.41 28.10 12.32
N VAL A 96 -2.09 27.06 11.83
CA VAL A 96 -2.92 26.20 12.69
C VAL A 96 -2.01 25.39 13.63
N PRO A 97 -2.24 25.41 14.97
CA PRO A 97 -1.35 24.77 15.93
C PRO A 97 -1.59 23.27 16.04
N PHE A 98 -1.25 22.50 14.98
CA PHE A 98 -1.43 21.04 14.93
C PHE A 98 -0.68 20.27 16.03
N TRP A 99 0.36 20.86 16.62
CA TRP A 99 1.06 20.31 17.79
C TRP A 99 0.24 20.40 19.09
N SER A 100 -0.88 21.12 19.10
CA SER A 100 -1.72 21.28 20.29
C SER A 100 -2.78 20.20 20.36
N PRO A 101 -2.92 19.46 21.47
CA PRO A 101 -4.04 18.54 21.73
C PRO A 101 -5.41 19.22 21.80
N ARG A 102 -5.49 20.55 21.60
CA ARG A 102 -6.75 21.28 21.40
C ARG A 102 -7.25 21.18 19.95
N TYR A 103 -6.42 20.70 19.04
CA TYR A 103 -6.77 20.47 17.64
C TYR A 103 -7.19 19.02 17.45
N GLU A 104 -8.49 18.80 17.23
CA GLU A 104 -9.10 17.47 17.06
C GLU A 104 -10.06 17.49 15.84
N ALA A 105 -9.58 17.97 14.68
CA ALA A 105 -10.43 18.22 13.50
C ALA A 105 -10.05 17.38 12.27
N HIS A 106 -9.03 17.80 11.50
CA HIS A 106 -8.55 17.03 10.34
C HIS A 106 -7.30 16.22 10.68
N MET A 107 -6.76 15.50 9.68
CA MET A 107 -5.55 14.69 9.78
C MET A 107 -4.28 15.56 9.88
N GLY A 108 -4.16 16.35 10.95
CA GLY A 108 -3.01 17.18 11.27
C GLY A 108 -2.66 17.04 12.76
N THR A 109 -1.41 16.68 13.04
CA THR A 109 -0.89 16.42 14.40
C THR A 109 0.51 17.02 14.56
N ASP A 110 1.12 16.90 15.75
CA ASP A 110 2.56 17.09 15.87
C ASP A 110 3.32 16.08 14.98
N LEU A 111 4.52 16.47 14.53
CA LEU A 111 5.37 15.65 13.69
C LEU A 111 6.44 14.96 14.53
N THR A 112 6.83 13.74 14.14
CA THR A 112 7.87 13.03 14.89
C THR A 112 9.24 13.68 14.68
N MET A 113 10.02 13.79 15.76
CA MET A 113 11.41 14.29 15.71
C MET A 113 12.28 13.46 14.75
N PRO A 114 12.21 12.11 14.69
CA PRO A 114 12.96 11.35 13.69
C PRO A 114 12.59 11.71 12.24
N SER A 115 11.32 11.94 11.92
CA SER A 115 10.91 12.38 10.57
C SER A 115 11.42 13.78 10.25
N LEU A 116 11.33 14.72 11.21
CA LEU A 116 11.84 16.09 11.07
C LEU A 116 13.36 16.11 10.88
N LEU A 117 14.10 15.36 11.71
CA LEU A 117 15.56 15.24 11.64
C LEU A 117 15.99 14.54 10.35
N GLY A 118 15.33 13.45 9.94
CA GLY A 118 15.61 12.74 8.70
C GLY A 118 15.44 13.62 7.46
N TYR A 119 14.35 14.40 7.41
CA TYR A 119 14.11 15.35 6.32
C TYR A 119 15.14 16.50 6.33
N PHE A 120 15.46 17.04 7.51
CA PHE A 120 16.45 18.10 7.68
C PHE A 120 17.88 17.66 7.31
N MET A 121 18.35 16.51 7.78
CA MET A 121 19.70 16.03 7.43
C MET A 121 19.81 15.71 5.94
N THR A 122 18.76 15.15 5.33
CA THR A 122 18.78 14.75 3.92
C THR A 122 18.72 15.95 2.97
N MET A 123 17.93 16.99 3.28
CA MET A 123 17.82 18.17 2.39
C MET A 123 19.16 18.91 2.21
N LEU A 124 20.09 18.80 3.16
CA LEU A 124 21.40 19.45 3.13
C LEU A 124 22.34 18.85 2.07
N TYR A 125 22.03 17.64 1.59
CA TYR A 125 22.69 16.95 0.48
C TYR A 125 21.91 17.04 -0.84
N ASN A 126 20.62 17.43 -0.78
CA ASN A 126 19.72 17.57 -1.94
C ASN A 126 19.77 16.39 -2.95
N PRO A 127 19.61 15.13 -2.50
CA PRO A 127 19.65 13.98 -3.40
C PRO A 127 18.42 13.92 -4.31
N ASN A 128 18.57 13.34 -5.50
CA ASN A 128 17.49 13.14 -6.46
C ASN A 128 17.19 11.65 -6.67
N ASN A 129 16.20 11.12 -5.96
CA ASN A 129 15.80 9.70 -6.00
C ASN A 129 15.31 9.20 -7.38
N VAL A 130 15.17 10.08 -8.39
CA VAL A 130 14.89 9.67 -9.78
C VAL A 130 16.07 8.91 -10.41
N SER A 131 17.31 9.14 -9.97
CA SER A 131 18.47 8.40 -10.48
C SER A 131 19.47 8.03 -9.38
N LEU A 132 19.92 6.77 -9.43
CA LEU A 132 20.73 6.14 -8.38
C LEU A 132 22.06 6.87 -8.16
N GLU A 133 22.68 7.37 -9.22
CA GLU A 133 23.95 8.11 -9.15
C GLU A 133 23.81 9.48 -8.45
N ALA A 134 22.61 10.06 -8.43
CA ALA A 134 22.31 11.33 -7.74
C ALA A 134 21.76 11.13 -6.32
N SER A 135 21.63 9.88 -5.84
CA SER A 135 20.93 9.55 -4.59
C SER A 135 21.25 8.16 -4.02
N PRO A 136 22.52 7.67 -4.04
CA PRO A 136 22.82 6.25 -3.83
C PRO A 136 22.37 5.70 -2.47
N ILE A 137 22.39 6.52 -1.41
CA ILE A 137 21.90 6.16 -0.08
C ILE A 137 20.38 6.26 0.02
N THR A 138 19.78 7.35 -0.48
CA THR A 138 18.35 7.62 -0.30
C THR A 138 17.45 6.81 -1.23
N THR A 139 17.91 6.42 -2.42
CA THR A 139 17.23 5.42 -3.26
C THR A 139 17.25 4.04 -2.59
N VAL A 140 18.38 3.61 -2.00
CA VAL A 140 18.44 2.33 -1.28
C VAL A 140 17.57 2.35 -0.01
N ALA A 141 17.46 3.49 0.67
CA ALA A 141 16.57 3.66 1.82
C ALA A 141 15.08 3.50 1.44
N GLU A 142 14.69 3.95 0.24
CA GLU A 142 13.34 3.83 -0.30
C GLU A 142 13.01 2.41 -0.78
N LEU A 143 13.94 1.74 -1.47
CA LEU A 143 13.76 0.43 -2.12
C LEU A 143 13.63 -0.79 -1.18
N LYS A 144 13.38 -0.62 0.12
CA LYS A 144 13.32 -1.72 1.10
C LYS A 144 12.12 -2.68 0.92
N SER A 145 11.19 -2.39 0.02
CA SER A 145 10.10 -3.28 -0.39
C SER A 145 9.58 -2.91 -1.79
N TRP A 146 8.66 -3.69 -2.38
CA TRP A 146 8.02 -3.28 -3.63
C TRP A 146 6.94 -2.22 -3.37
N GLY A 147 7.38 -0.97 -3.40
CA GLY A 147 6.60 0.26 -3.22
C GLY A 147 7.55 1.46 -3.28
N HIS A 148 7.03 2.66 -3.51
CA HIS A 148 7.80 3.89 -3.49
C HIS A 148 7.01 5.03 -2.85
N ILE A 149 7.70 6.11 -2.51
CA ILE A 149 7.09 7.32 -1.98
C ILE A 149 6.52 8.12 -3.16
N THR A 150 5.30 8.60 -2.98
CA THR A 150 4.64 9.57 -3.87
C THR A 150 4.60 10.92 -3.18
N CYS A 151 4.38 12.00 -3.93
CA CYS A 151 4.25 13.33 -3.32
C CYS A 151 3.01 13.48 -2.41
N ASP A 152 1.94 12.73 -2.70
CA ASP A 152 0.75 12.60 -1.84
C ASP A 152 -0.09 11.35 -2.16
N GLY A 153 -1.07 11.05 -1.30
CA GLY A 153 -2.02 9.95 -1.50
C GLY A 153 -3.00 10.15 -2.67
N THR A 154 -3.12 11.34 -3.26
CA THR A 154 -3.89 11.55 -4.50
C THR A 154 -3.11 11.01 -5.70
N VAL A 155 -1.79 11.20 -5.75
CA VAL A 155 -0.91 10.64 -6.78
C VAL A 155 -0.77 9.13 -6.62
N ALA A 156 -0.64 8.59 -5.40
CA ALA A 156 -0.68 7.14 -5.19
C ALA A 156 -1.99 6.49 -5.71
N ASN A 157 -3.14 7.15 -5.52
CA ASN A 157 -4.41 6.68 -6.09
C ASN A 157 -4.44 6.79 -7.63
N LEU A 158 -3.83 7.82 -8.22
CA LEU A 158 -3.72 7.95 -9.68
C LEU A 158 -2.81 6.86 -10.28
N GLU A 159 -1.69 6.56 -9.62
CA GLU A 159 -0.77 5.50 -10.02
C GLU A 159 -1.42 4.11 -9.89
N SER A 160 -2.19 3.86 -8.81
CA SER A 160 -2.94 2.60 -8.68
C SER A 160 -3.99 2.43 -9.79
N ILE A 161 -4.68 3.51 -10.17
CA ILE A 161 -5.59 3.55 -11.34
C ILE A 161 -4.82 3.27 -12.64
N TRP A 162 -3.64 3.85 -12.82
CA TRP A 162 -2.79 3.66 -14.00
C TRP A 162 -2.29 2.21 -14.12
N VAL A 163 -1.82 1.62 -13.03
CA VAL A 163 -1.41 0.20 -12.95
C VAL A 163 -2.60 -0.71 -13.27
N ALA A 164 -3.73 -0.54 -12.59
CA ALA A 164 -4.91 -1.40 -12.79
C ALA A 164 -5.50 -1.24 -14.21
N ARG A 165 -5.46 -0.03 -14.79
CA ARG A 165 -5.79 0.20 -16.20
C ARG A 165 -4.87 -0.61 -17.11
N ASN A 166 -3.55 -0.42 -17.01
CA ASN A 166 -2.60 -1.07 -17.91
C ASN A 166 -2.65 -2.60 -17.77
N LEU A 167 -2.77 -3.11 -16.54
CA LEU A 167 -2.94 -4.53 -16.24
C LEU A 167 -4.20 -5.11 -16.91
N LYS A 168 -5.34 -4.39 -16.86
CA LYS A 168 -6.60 -4.84 -17.46
C LYS A 168 -6.52 -4.97 -18.99
N TYR A 169 -5.77 -4.10 -19.66
CA TYR A 169 -5.64 -4.10 -21.12
C TYR A 169 -4.47 -4.95 -21.65
N TYR A 170 -3.48 -5.30 -20.82
CA TYR A 170 -2.30 -6.05 -21.24
C TYR A 170 -2.61 -7.38 -21.96
N PRO A 171 -3.57 -8.22 -21.52
CA PRO A 171 -3.90 -9.46 -22.24
C PRO A 171 -4.48 -9.23 -23.64
N LEU A 172 -5.17 -8.11 -23.88
CA LEU A 172 -5.67 -7.74 -25.22
C LEU A 172 -4.52 -7.35 -26.14
N ALA A 173 -3.54 -6.59 -25.64
CA ALA A 173 -2.34 -6.23 -26.39
C ALA A 173 -1.55 -7.49 -26.78
N LEU A 174 -1.31 -8.40 -25.83
CA LEU A 174 -0.60 -9.66 -26.09
C LEU A 174 -1.38 -10.58 -27.05
N SER A 175 -2.71 -10.65 -26.93
CA SER A 175 -3.53 -11.45 -27.84
C SER A 175 -3.42 -10.97 -29.28
N GLN A 176 -3.32 -9.66 -29.51
CA GLN A 176 -3.06 -9.11 -30.84
C GLN A 176 -1.62 -9.34 -31.31
N ALA A 177 -0.61 -9.18 -30.44
CA ALA A 177 0.78 -9.47 -30.78
C ALA A 177 1.00 -10.94 -31.19
N ILE A 178 0.26 -11.87 -30.60
CA ILE A 178 0.25 -13.29 -30.99
C ILE A 178 -0.62 -13.52 -32.24
N ASN A 179 -1.85 -12.99 -32.31
CA ASN A 179 -2.75 -13.32 -33.43
C ASN A 179 -2.42 -12.60 -34.75
N LYS A 180 -1.80 -11.41 -34.69
CA LYS A 180 -1.53 -10.53 -35.83
C LYS A 180 -0.08 -10.05 -35.94
N GLY A 181 0.68 -10.10 -34.85
CA GLY A 181 2.02 -9.50 -34.73
C GLY A 181 3.17 -10.51 -34.83
N SER A 182 4.34 -10.10 -34.33
CA SER A 182 5.59 -10.88 -34.37
C SER A 182 5.57 -12.14 -33.50
N LEU A 183 4.68 -12.25 -32.51
CA LEU A 183 4.62 -13.40 -31.58
C LEU A 183 3.78 -14.56 -32.11
N ASN A 184 3.42 -14.56 -33.40
CA ASN A 184 2.53 -15.54 -34.02
C ASN A 184 3.02 -16.99 -33.93
N PHE A 185 4.33 -17.22 -33.84
CA PHE A 185 4.91 -18.54 -33.62
C PHE A 185 4.44 -19.23 -32.32
N ASN A 186 3.89 -18.47 -31.35
CA ASN A 186 3.35 -19.01 -30.09
C ASN A 186 1.86 -19.38 -30.18
N LYS A 187 1.18 -19.09 -31.29
CA LYS A 187 -0.29 -19.10 -31.41
C LYS A 187 -0.94 -20.42 -31.00
N ASP A 188 -0.34 -21.56 -31.34
CA ASP A 188 -0.89 -22.88 -31.01
C ASP A 188 -0.27 -23.50 -29.75
N LEU A 189 0.74 -22.85 -29.16
CA LEU A 189 1.58 -23.39 -28.09
C LEU A 189 1.28 -22.76 -26.72
N PHE A 190 0.95 -21.46 -26.67
CA PHE A 190 0.82 -20.74 -25.40
C PHE A 190 -0.54 -20.98 -24.74
N LYS A 191 -0.53 -21.65 -23.58
CA LYS A 191 -1.70 -21.91 -22.75
C LYS A 191 -1.59 -21.24 -21.39
N VAL A 192 -2.70 -20.67 -20.93
CA VAL A 192 -2.83 -19.99 -19.62
C VAL A 192 -4.03 -20.52 -18.86
N GLU A 193 -4.01 -20.35 -17.53
CA GLU A 193 -5.16 -20.63 -16.67
C GLU A 193 -6.22 -19.53 -16.83
N THR A 194 -7.47 -19.91 -17.07
CA THR A 194 -8.60 -18.98 -17.11
C THR A 194 -9.33 -18.94 -15.77
N CYS A 195 -10.19 -17.93 -15.56
CA CYS A 195 -10.88 -17.74 -14.28
C CYS A 195 -11.89 -18.86 -13.93
N LYS A 196 -12.41 -19.60 -14.92
CA LYS A 196 -13.42 -20.65 -14.73
C LYS A 196 -13.12 -21.99 -15.43
N ASP A 197 -12.52 -21.96 -16.61
CA ASP A 197 -12.55 -23.09 -17.56
C ASP A 197 -11.20 -23.81 -17.70
N GLY A 198 -10.34 -23.72 -16.68
CA GLY A 198 -9.03 -24.35 -16.69
C GLY A 198 -8.04 -23.72 -17.68
N LYS A 199 -7.07 -24.54 -18.13
CA LYS A 199 -6.05 -24.14 -19.13
C LYS A 199 -6.60 -24.13 -20.55
N LYS A 200 -6.68 -22.95 -21.15
CA LYS A 200 -7.03 -22.74 -22.57
C LYS A 200 -5.83 -22.19 -23.37
N ASN A 201 -5.88 -22.32 -24.69
CA ASN A 201 -4.94 -21.63 -25.58
C ASN A 201 -5.21 -20.11 -25.53
N PHE A 202 -4.19 -19.33 -25.19
CA PHE A 202 -4.24 -17.88 -25.03
C PHE A 202 -4.71 -17.16 -26.30
N ALA A 203 -4.26 -17.60 -27.48
CA ALA A 203 -4.62 -16.97 -28.74
C ALA A 203 -6.10 -17.12 -29.11
N ASN A 204 -6.76 -18.15 -28.58
CA ASN A 204 -8.16 -18.48 -28.83
C ASN A 204 -9.10 -18.00 -27.70
N LEU A 205 -8.59 -17.27 -26.71
CA LEU A 205 -9.43 -16.71 -25.65
C LEU A 205 -10.35 -15.61 -26.19
N GLU A 206 -11.59 -15.63 -25.74
CA GLU A 206 -12.51 -14.52 -26.00
C GLU A 206 -12.07 -13.25 -25.26
N THR A 207 -12.55 -12.11 -25.76
CA THR A 207 -12.32 -10.79 -25.12
C THR A 207 -12.76 -10.78 -23.65
N TRP A 208 -13.77 -11.57 -23.27
CA TRP A 208 -14.18 -11.71 -21.87
C TRP A 208 -13.13 -12.40 -21.01
N ASP A 209 -12.61 -13.55 -21.46
CA ASP A 209 -11.61 -14.32 -20.73
C ASP A 209 -10.31 -13.51 -20.57
N LEU A 210 -9.86 -12.85 -21.64
CA LEU A 210 -8.68 -11.97 -21.61
C LEU A 210 -8.81 -10.83 -20.59
N LEU A 211 -9.99 -10.21 -20.49
CA LEU A 211 -10.26 -9.12 -19.54
C LEU A 211 -10.48 -9.59 -18.09
N ASN A 212 -10.67 -10.89 -17.86
CA ASN A 212 -10.95 -11.47 -16.55
C ASN A 212 -9.93 -12.53 -16.11
N LEU A 213 -8.74 -12.54 -16.73
CA LEU A 213 -7.58 -13.24 -16.15
C LEU A 213 -7.27 -12.68 -14.75
N LYS A 214 -6.89 -13.57 -13.82
CA LYS A 214 -6.45 -13.19 -12.47
C LYS A 214 -5.20 -12.26 -12.55
N PRO A 215 -5.06 -11.23 -11.69
CA PRO A 215 -3.92 -10.32 -11.71
C PRO A 215 -2.55 -11.02 -11.73
N GLU A 216 -2.39 -12.08 -10.95
CA GLU A 216 -1.15 -12.86 -10.83
C GLU A 216 -0.82 -13.56 -12.15
N MET A 217 -1.84 -14.07 -12.85
CA MET A 217 -1.68 -14.68 -14.17
C MET A 217 -1.24 -13.66 -15.21
N VAL A 218 -1.76 -12.43 -15.16
CA VAL A 218 -1.36 -11.35 -16.09
C VAL A 218 0.08 -10.89 -15.84
N LEU A 219 0.47 -10.76 -14.57
CA LEU A 219 1.83 -10.38 -14.17
C LEU A 219 2.88 -11.46 -14.50
N ASP A 220 2.49 -12.75 -14.50
CA ASP A 220 3.37 -13.88 -14.85
C ASP A 220 3.42 -14.16 -16.38
N LEU A 221 2.65 -13.46 -17.23
CA LEU A 221 2.71 -13.65 -18.69
C LEU A 221 4.12 -13.43 -19.29
N PRO A 222 4.87 -12.35 -18.95
CA PRO A 222 6.24 -12.16 -19.45
C PRO A 222 7.16 -13.30 -19.04
N ASP A 223 7.08 -13.70 -17.76
CA ASP A 223 7.87 -14.77 -17.17
C ASP A 223 7.59 -16.12 -17.83
N GLN A 224 6.32 -16.45 -18.12
CA GLN A 224 5.97 -17.67 -18.85
C GLN A 224 6.46 -17.64 -20.31
N LEU A 225 6.39 -16.49 -20.98
CA LEU A 225 6.88 -16.33 -22.36
C LEU A 225 8.40 -16.49 -22.43
N TYR A 226 9.14 -15.90 -21.50
CA TYR A 226 10.59 -16.07 -21.37
C TYR A 226 10.94 -17.54 -21.06
N LYS A 227 10.38 -18.11 -19.99
CA LYS A 227 10.72 -19.47 -19.52
C LYS A 227 10.36 -20.58 -20.51
N ARG A 228 9.32 -20.41 -21.35
CA ARG A 228 8.86 -21.43 -22.31
C ARG A 228 9.39 -21.24 -23.74
N PHE A 229 9.60 -19.99 -24.17
CA PHE A 229 9.90 -19.68 -25.57
C PHE A 229 11.16 -18.81 -25.76
N GLY A 230 11.86 -18.44 -24.69
CA GLY A 230 13.07 -17.62 -24.76
C GLY A 230 12.83 -16.16 -25.14
N ILE A 231 11.57 -15.69 -25.09
CA ILE A 231 11.20 -14.33 -25.47
C ILE A 231 11.74 -13.34 -24.42
N SER A 232 12.71 -12.52 -24.80
CA SER A 232 13.28 -11.49 -23.92
C SER A 232 12.28 -10.35 -23.64
N SER A 233 12.49 -9.65 -22.53
CA SER A 233 11.67 -8.49 -22.15
C SER A 233 11.68 -7.39 -23.21
N ASP A 234 12.81 -7.16 -23.87
CA ASP A 234 12.93 -6.18 -24.97
C ASP A 234 12.11 -6.61 -26.19
N HIS A 235 12.24 -7.87 -26.63
CA HIS A 235 11.46 -8.38 -27.77
C HIS A 235 9.96 -8.38 -27.47
N LEU A 236 9.57 -8.70 -26.23
CA LEU A 236 8.17 -8.63 -25.79
C LEU A 236 7.65 -7.19 -25.78
N LYS A 237 8.45 -6.23 -25.31
CA LYS A 237 8.11 -4.80 -25.34
C LYS A 237 7.89 -4.32 -26.78
N ASP A 238 8.84 -4.57 -27.68
CA ASP A 238 8.77 -4.18 -29.09
C ASP A 238 7.57 -4.82 -29.80
N ALA A 239 7.29 -6.09 -29.51
CA ALA A 239 6.13 -6.80 -30.06
C ALA A 239 4.78 -6.27 -29.57
N LEU A 240 4.73 -5.71 -28.36
CA LEU A 240 3.53 -5.15 -27.75
C LEU A 240 3.31 -3.67 -28.06
N ASP A 241 4.34 -2.94 -28.48
CA ASP A 241 4.32 -1.47 -28.61
C ASP A 241 3.11 -0.97 -29.43
N LYS A 242 2.87 -1.54 -30.61
CA LYS A 242 1.71 -1.19 -31.46
C LYS A 242 0.33 -1.48 -30.86
N TYR A 243 0.24 -2.39 -29.89
CA TYR A 243 -1.02 -2.92 -29.36
C TYR A 243 -1.32 -2.47 -27.93
N ASN A 244 -0.31 -1.94 -27.23
CA ASN A 244 -0.35 -1.53 -25.83
C ASN A 244 -0.92 -0.11 -25.72
N ILE A 245 -1.84 0.09 -24.78
CA ILE A 245 -2.53 1.38 -24.57
C ILE A 245 -1.61 2.51 -24.08
N GLN A 246 -0.39 2.19 -23.64
CA GLN A 246 0.59 3.16 -23.15
C GLN A 246 1.16 4.02 -24.30
N PRO A 247 1.84 3.47 -25.32
CA PRO A 247 2.27 4.22 -26.50
C PRO A 247 1.11 4.57 -27.46
N ALA A 248 0.11 3.69 -27.60
CA ALA A 248 -0.86 3.76 -28.68
C ALA A 248 -2.24 4.35 -28.27
N GLY A 249 -2.41 4.71 -27.00
CA GLY A 249 -3.67 5.25 -26.44
C GLY A 249 -4.74 4.18 -26.18
N LEU A 250 -5.87 4.58 -25.58
CA LEU A 250 -6.93 3.66 -25.17
C LEU A 250 -7.73 3.04 -26.33
N VAL A 251 -7.69 3.63 -27.52
CA VAL A 251 -8.28 3.10 -28.76
C VAL A 251 -7.28 3.30 -29.90
N PRO A 252 -6.33 2.38 -30.10
CA PRO A 252 -5.32 2.51 -31.15
C PRO A 252 -5.89 2.30 -32.56
N ASP A 253 -5.56 3.19 -33.50
CA ASP A 253 -6.08 3.20 -34.88
C ASP A 253 -5.86 1.86 -35.63
N GLU A 254 -4.72 1.19 -35.48
CA GLU A 254 -4.44 -0.12 -36.13
C GLU A 254 -5.24 -1.29 -35.53
N THR A 255 -5.91 -1.09 -34.38
CA THR A 255 -6.57 -2.15 -33.58
C THR A 255 -8.08 -1.95 -33.43
N ASP A 256 -8.58 -0.96 -34.17
CA ASP A 256 -9.84 -0.24 -34.04
C ASP A 256 -11.04 -1.07 -33.57
N GLN A 257 -11.34 -2.17 -34.27
CA GLN A 257 -12.58 -2.91 -34.09
C GLN A 257 -12.64 -3.78 -32.82
N LEU A 258 -11.50 -4.15 -32.23
CA LEU A 258 -11.49 -4.82 -30.92
C LEU A 258 -11.83 -3.82 -29.82
N TYR A 259 -11.11 -2.70 -29.78
CA TYR A 259 -11.24 -1.68 -28.74
C TYR A 259 -12.54 -0.88 -28.84
N LYS A 260 -13.03 -0.55 -30.05
CA LYS A 260 -14.34 0.10 -30.26
C LYS A 260 -15.52 -0.73 -29.74
N ASN A 261 -15.40 -2.05 -29.71
CA ASN A 261 -16.43 -2.95 -29.21
C ASN A 261 -16.33 -3.20 -27.69
N LEU A 262 -15.33 -2.64 -27.00
CA LEU A 262 -15.23 -2.74 -25.55
C LEU A 262 -16.24 -1.81 -24.88
N LYS A 263 -16.99 -2.37 -23.92
CA LYS A 263 -17.71 -1.54 -22.95
C LYS A 263 -16.68 -0.80 -22.08
N PRO A 264 -16.90 0.47 -21.73
CA PRO A 264 -16.01 1.20 -20.83
C PRO A 264 -15.83 0.47 -19.49
N MET A 265 -14.57 0.33 -19.05
CA MET A 265 -14.25 -0.28 -17.77
C MET A 265 -14.88 0.51 -16.62
N LYS A 266 -15.48 -0.19 -15.65
CA LYS A 266 -16.04 0.45 -14.46
C LYS A 266 -15.10 0.29 -13.27
N TYR A 267 -14.94 1.37 -12.51
CA TYR A 267 -14.35 1.33 -11.17
C TYR A 267 -15.46 1.32 -10.14
N LEU A 268 -15.32 0.52 -9.09
CA LEU A 268 -16.35 0.31 -8.07
C LEU A 268 -15.81 0.85 -6.74
N VAL A 269 -16.52 1.80 -6.12
CA VAL A 269 -16.10 2.47 -4.87
C VAL A 269 -17.31 2.85 -4.01
N ALA A 270 -17.11 3.01 -2.70
CA ALA A 270 -18.12 3.59 -1.81
C ALA A 270 -18.44 5.06 -2.18
N LYS A 271 -19.66 5.54 -1.93
CA LYS A 271 -20.03 6.97 -2.13
C LYS A 271 -19.19 7.93 -1.29
N THR A 272 -18.76 7.52 -0.11
CA THR A 272 -17.94 8.29 0.85
C THR A 272 -16.45 8.41 0.47
N ARG A 273 -16.05 7.89 -0.69
CA ARG A 273 -14.66 7.91 -1.19
C ARG A 273 -14.04 9.32 -1.29
N HIS A 274 -12.72 9.39 -1.14
CA HIS A 274 -11.95 10.61 -1.37
C HIS A 274 -12.03 11.10 -2.83
N TYR A 275 -11.95 12.43 -3.05
CA TYR A 275 -12.08 13.04 -4.38
C TYR A 275 -10.96 12.65 -5.37
N SER A 276 -9.87 12.05 -4.89
CA SER A 276 -8.76 11.55 -5.72
C SER A 276 -9.20 10.53 -6.76
N TRP A 277 -10.19 9.68 -6.47
CA TRP A 277 -10.67 8.64 -7.40
C TRP A 277 -11.30 9.20 -8.70
N PRO A 278 -12.35 10.06 -8.66
CA PRO A 278 -12.96 10.60 -9.88
C PRO A 278 -11.99 11.52 -10.64
N LYS A 279 -11.13 12.26 -9.91
CA LYS A 279 -10.04 13.06 -10.50
C LYS A 279 -9.04 12.14 -11.22
N GLY A 280 -8.63 11.05 -10.58
CA GLY A 280 -7.67 10.09 -11.11
C GLY A 280 -8.18 9.40 -12.38
N LEU A 281 -9.44 8.98 -12.43
CA LEU A 281 -10.03 8.42 -13.65
C LEU A 281 -10.11 9.42 -14.80
N ALA A 282 -10.43 10.69 -14.52
CA ALA A 282 -10.44 11.73 -15.53
C ALA A 282 -9.03 11.94 -16.11
N ILE A 283 -8.00 12.03 -15.26
CA ILE A 283 -6.59 12.18 -15.68
C ILE A 283 -6.09 10.93 -16.44
N ALA A 284 -6.44 9.72 -15.99
CA ALA A 284 -6.02 8.46 -16.62
C ALA A 284 -6.70 8.15 -17.97
N GLY A 285 -7.55 9.06 -18.48
CA GLY A 285 -8.29 8.91 -19.74
C GLY A 285 -9.51 7.98 -19.66
N LEU A 286 -9.86 7.48 -18.48
CA LEU A 286 -11.02 6.60 -18.27
C LEU A 286 -12.32 7.37 -18.07
N GLY A 287 -12.26 8.63 -17.64
CA GLY A 287 -13.41 9.50 -17.41
C GLY A 287 -14.12 9.22 -16.08
N SER A 288 -14.48 10.28 -15.35
CA SER A 288 -15.12 10.18 -14.03
C SER A 288 -16.50 9.49 -14.06
N GLY A 289 -17.24 9.60 -15.15
CA GLY A 289 -18.53 8.90 -15.35
C GLY A 289 -18.44 7.37 -15.49
N ASN A 290 -17.23 6.80 -15.47
CA ASN A 290 -17.00 5.36 -15.37
C ASN A 290 -16.76 4.87 -13.94
N LEU A 291 -16.81 5.78 -12.97
CA LEU A 291 -16.88 5.43 -11.54
C LEU A 291 -18.32 5.04 -11.19
N LEU A 292 -18.49 3.86 -10.62
CA LEU A 292 -19.75 3.38 -10.07
C LEU A 292 -19.69 3.41 -8.55
N GLU A 293 -20.73 4.01 -7.98
CA GLU A 293 -20.84 4.33 -6.58
C GLU A 293 -21.80 3.39 -5.86
N PHE A 294 -21.36 2.90 -4.71
CA PHE A 294 -22.13 2.04 -3.82
C PHE A 294 -22.46 2.79 -2.54
N ASP A 295 -23.68 2.59 -2.04
CA ASP A 295 -24.06 3.08 -0.71
C ASP A 295 -23.19 2.46 0.39
N VAL A 296 -23.32 3.02 1.58
CA VAL A 296 -22.60 2.59 2.77
C VAL A 296 -23.57 2.16 3.86
N ASP A 297 -23.11 1.29 4.76
CA ASP A 297 -23.82 0.96 5.99
C ASP A 297 -23.74 2.11 7.03
N ASP A 298 -24.43 1.94 8.16
CA ASP A 298 -24.47 2.95 9.24
C ASP A 298 -23.07 3.22 9.86
N ASP A 299 -22.11 2.30 9.67
CA ASP A 299 -20.70 2.44 10.07
C ASP A 299 -19.82 3.03 8.94
N ALA A 300 -20.43 3.50 7.85
CA ALA A 300 -19.82 4.07 6.65
C ALA A 300 -18.93 3.12 5.81
N HIS A 301 -19.04 1.79 5.98
CA HIS A 301 -18.41 0.80 5.10
C HIS A 301 -19.23 0.59 3.83
N ILE A 302 -18.58 0.17 2.74
CA ILE A 302 -19.29 -0.16 1.48
C ILE A 302 -20.33 -1.27 1.68
N ASP A 303 -21.55 -1.07 1.15
CA ASP A 303 -22.58 -2.12 1.12
C ASP A 303 -22.12 -3.28 0.23
N THR A 304 -21.71 -4.38 0.88
CA THR A 304 -21.20 -5.57 0.20
C THR A 304 -22.27 -6.38 -0.51
N ALA A 305 -23.54 -6.27 -0.11
CA ALA A 305 -24.65 -6.94 -0.77
C ALA A 305 -25.01 -6.24 -2.09
N GLN A 306 -25.03 -4.90 -2.11
CA GLN A 306 -25.14 -4.13 -3.35
C GLN A 306 -23.94 -4.37 -4.27
N LEU A 307 -22.72 -4.41 -3.72
CA LEU A 307 -21.51 -4.72 -4.47
C LEU A 307 -21.57 -6.10 -5.12
N GLU A 308 -21.91 -7.15 -4.36
CA GLU A 308 -22.06 -8.52 -4.88
C GLU A 308 -23.17 -8.61 -5.92
N SER A 309 -24.35 -8.01 -5.68
CA SER A 309 -25.44 -7.95 -6.66
C SER A 309 -24.98 -7.31 -7.98
N LYS A 310 -24.22 -6.21 -7.92
CA LYS A 310 -23.78 -5.50 -9.12
C LYS A 310 -22.66 -6.22 -9.87
N LEU A 311 -21.76 -6.88 -9.16
CA LEU A 311 -20.77 -7.77 -9.75
C LEU A 311 -21.45 -8.97 -10.45
N ASN A 312 -22.53 -9.49 -9.85
CA ASN A 312 -23.34 -10.52 -10.47
C ASN A 312 -24.05 -10.02 -11.75
N ASP A 313 -24.70 -8.84 -11.75
CA ASP A 313 -25.26 -8.21 -12.97
C ASP A 313 -24.24 -8.19 -14.14
N PHE A 314 -23.02 -7.74 -13.85
CA PHE A 314 -21.94 -7.63 -14.83
C PHE A 314 -21.47 -8.99 -15.36
N SER A 315 -21.49 -10.03 -14.52
CA SER A 315 -21.21 -11.40 -14.93
C SER A 315 -22.36 -12.02 -15.73
N GLU A 316 -23.61 -11.76 -15.33
CA GLU A 316 -24.81 -12.35 -15.94
C GLU A 316 -25.10 -11.77 -17.32
N THR A 317 -24.69 -10.52 -17.60
CA THR A 317 -24.71 -9.98 -18.98
C THR A 317 -23.78 -10.72 -19.96
N ARG A 318 -22.99 -11.71 -19.50
CA ARG A 318 -22.27 -12.71 -20.30
C ARG A 318 -22.27 -14.13 -19.68
N CYS A 319 -23.29 -14.46 -18.89
CA CYS A 319 -23.49 -15.72 -18.12
C CYS A 319 -22.68 -15.94 -16.81
N GLN A 320 -23.48 -16.07 -15.75
CA GLN A 320 -23.27 -16.72 -14.44
C GLN A 320 -22.32 -16.08 -13.41
N SER A 321 -22.95 -15.77 -12.26
CA SER A 321 -22.44 -15.27 -10.99
C SER A 321 -20.94 -15.41 -10.70
N MET A 322 -20.34 -14.32 -10.20
CA MET A 322 -19.15 -14.39 -9.36
C MET A 322 -19.56 -14.82 -7.95
N ARG A 323 -19.12 -16.01 -7.52
CA ARG A 323 -19.29 -16.45 -6.13
C ARG A 323 -18.04 -16.14 -5.34
N PHE A 324 -18.15 -15.29 -4.32
CA PHE A 324 -17.17 -15.23 -3.24
C PHE A 324 -17.30 -16.49 -2.36
N SER A 325 -16.19 -17.06 -1.90
CA SER A 325 -16.15 -18.29 -1.09
C SER A 325 -14.77 -18.48 -0.42
N PRO A 326 -14.64 -19.26 0.67
CA PRO A 326 -15.64 -20.18 1.24
C PRO A 326 -16.24 -19.77 2.61
N LYS A 327 -17.34 -20.43 2.98
CA LYS A 327 -18.01 -20.36 4.29
C LYS A 327 -17.46 -21.45 5.26
N PRO A 328 -17.65 -21.32 6.59
CA PRO A 328 -17.06 -22.20 7.62
C PRO A 328 -17.52 -23.67 7.64
N GLU A 329 -16.79 -24.46 8.43
CA GLU A 329 -16.88 -25.92 8.60
C GLU A 329 -18.13 -26.44 9.31
N LYS A 330 -18.40 -27.74 9.11
CA LYS A 330 -19.70 -28.36 9.41
C LYS A 330 -19.74 -29.33 10.59
N VAL A 331 -18.63 -29.96 10.95
CA VAL A 331 -18.48 -30.82 12.14
C VAL A 331 -17.02 -30.77 12.58
N ILE A 332 -16.78 -30.60 13.88
CA ILE A 332 -15.44 -30.68 14.47
C ILE A 332 -15.41 -31.95 15.32
N HIS A 333 -14.49 -32.86 15.00
CA HIS A 333 -14.22 -34.05 15.80
C HIS A 333 -13.10 -33.75 16.81
N ALA A 334 -13.06 -34.48 17.92
CA ALA A 334 -12.03 -34.25 18.95
C ALA A 334 -10.58 -34.41 18.44
N CYS A 335 -10.37 -35.18 17.36
CA CYS A 335 -9.07 -35.29 16.69
C CYS A 335 -8.66 -34.02 15.92
N ASP A 336 -9.61 -33.24 15.38
CA ASP A 336 -9.33 -32.02 14.61
C ASP A 336 -8.67 -30.93 15.48
N LEU A 337 -8.96 -30.92 16.79
CA LEU A 337 -8.31 -30.03 17.77
C LEU A 337 -6.78 -30.15 17.81
N SER A 338 -6.24 -31.33 17.44
CA SER A 338 -4.79 -31.57 17.42
C SER A 338 -4.10 -31.01 16.18
N GLY A 339 -4.85 -30.77 15.09
CA GLY A 339 -4.31 -30.18 13.85
C GLY A 339 -4.15 -28.66 13.95
N GLY A 340 -5.09 -28.00 14.61
CA GLY A 340 -5.27 -26.55 14.57
C GLY A 340 -6.62 -26.18 13.96
N LEU A 341 -7.27 -25.15 14.50
CA LEU A 341 -8.54 -24.63 14.01
C LEU A 341 -8.43 -23.11 13.89
N ILE A 342 -8.92 -22.58 12.78
CA ILE A 342 -9.07 -21.14 12.58
C ILE A 342 -10.45 -20.75 13.10
N LEU A 343 -10.50 -19.79 14.01
CA LEU A 343 -11.74 -19.22 14.56
C LEU A 343 -11.86 -17.78 14.06
N ALA A 344 -13.00 -17.41 13.50
CA ALA A 344 -13.34 -16.01 13.23
C ALA A 344 -14.66 -15.66 13.92
N LEU A 345 -14.68 -14.50 14.55
CA LEU A 345 -15.86 -13.94 15.20
C LEU A 345 -16.89 -13.60 14.12
N THR A 346 -18.12 -14.06 14.28
CA THR A 346 -19.20 -13.77 13.31
C THR A 346 -20.02 -12.55 13.70
N ASP A 347 -20.02 -12.19 14.98
CA ASP A 347 -20.83 -11.14 15.61
C ASP A 347 -19.99 -9.93 16.05
N HIS A 348 -18.67 -10.07 16.19
CA HIS A 348 -17.74 -9.00 16.55
C HIS A 348 -16.75 -8.72 15.40
N ARG A 349 -16.79 -7.51 14.86
CA ARG A 349 -15.80 -7.01 13.89
C ARG A 349 -14.71 -6.21 14.61
N GLU A 350 -13.49 -6.20 14.07
CA GLU A 350 -12.42 -5.33 14.55
C GLU A 350 -12.80 -3.87 14.28
N SER A 351 -13.23 -3.16 15.32
CA SER A 351 -13.47 -1.72 15.23
C SER A 351 -12.13 -0.99 15.23
N ALA A 352 -11.93 -0.09 14.26
CA ALA A 352 -10.72 0.72 14.11
C ALA A 352 -10.64 1.84 15.18
N MET A 353 -10.65 1.45 16.46
CA MET A 353 -10.66 2.34 17.62
C MET A 353 -9.31 2.27 18.33
N GLN A 354 -8.36 3.05 17.82
CA GLN A 354 -7.14 3.46 18.53
C GLN A 354 -7.35 4.89 19.07
N PRO A 355 -7.07 5.17 20.36
CA PRO A 355 -6.68 4.21 21.39
C PRO A 355 -7.85 3.35 21.88
N PHE A 356 -7.53 2.16 22.41
CA PHE A 356 -8.50 1.39 23.19
C PHE A 356 -9.10 2.27 24.30
N PRO A 357 -10.42 2.23 24.57
CA PRO A 357 -11.01 3.02 25.64
C PRO A 357 -10.32 2.68 26.96
N ALA A 358 -9.82 3.71 27.66
CA ALA A 358 -8.97 3.60 28.85
C ALA A 358 -9.65 2.98 30.11
N ARG A 359 -10.78 2.29 29.92
CA ARG A 359 -11.53 1.56 30.95
C ARG A 359 -11.13 0.08 30.96
N VAL A 360 -9.99 -0.20 31.57
CA VAL A 360 -9.92 -1.36 32.47
C VAL A 360 -10.30 -0.83 33.85
N SER A 361 -11.30 -1.41 34.51
CA SER A 361 -11.91 -0.85 35.73
C SER A 361 -10.99 -0.98 36.95
N ALA A 362 -10.00 -0.08 37.06
CA ALA A 362 -9.06 0.02 38.18
C ALA A 362 -9.67 0.59 39.48
N ARG A 363 -10.97 0.36 39.72
CA ARG A 363 -11.66 0.66 40.99
C ARG A 363 -12.56 -0.51 41.37
N LYS A 364 -12.33 -1.07 42.57
CA LYS A 364 -13.03 -2.25 43.13
C LYS A 364 -14.51 -2.01 43.52
N THR A 365 -15.16 -0.98 43.02
CA THR A 365 -16.43 -0.45 43.58
C THR A 365 -17.39 0.09 42.51
N ASP A 366 -17.34 -0.45 41.30
CA ASP A 366 -18.31 -0.14 40.24
C ASP A 366 -18.89 -1.47 39.74
N ASP A 367 -20.18 -1.71 39.99
CA ASP A 367 -20.86 -3.00 39.73
C ASP A 367 -21.21 -3.20 38.24
N THR A 368 -20.71 -2.33 37.34
CA THR A 368 -20.83 -2.52 35.90
C THR A 368 -20.09 -3.78 35.44
N PRO A 369 -20.74 -4.72 34.72
CA PRO A 369 -20.06 -5.88 34.18
C PRO A 369 -18.88 -5.45 33.30
N ASP A 370 -17.72 -6.08 33.49
CA ASP A 370 -16.53 -5.84 32.67
C ASP A 370 -16.88 -6.07 31.18
N THR A 371 -16.81 -5.01 30.38
CA THR A 371 -17.14 -4.98 28.95
C THR A 371 -15.92 -5.20 28.03
N PHE A 372 -14.72 -5.39 28.57
CA PHE A 372 -13.50 -5.56 27.76
C PHE A 372 -13.52 -6.83 26.90
N PHE A 373 -13.01 -6.79 25.67
CA PHE A 373 -13.18 -7.89 24.73
C PHE A 373 -12.48 -9.19 25.17
N PHE A 374 -11.33 -9.12 25.84
CA PHE A 374 -10.56 -10.31 26.27
C PHE A 374 -10.81 -10.75 27.73
N SER A 375 -11.93 -10.35 28.34
CA SER A 375 -12.25 -10.75 29.72
C SER A 375 -12.48 -12.26 29.85
N LYS A 376 -11.86 -12.88 30.86
CA LYS A 376 -11.97 -14.32 31.13
C LYS A 376 -13.42 -14.75 31.34
N GLY A 377 -13.82 -15.85 30.72
CA GLY A 377 -15.15 -16.44 30.82
C GLY A 377 -16.19 -15.85 29.86
N ARG A 378 -15.81 -14.88 29.01
CA ARG A 378 -16.63 -14.40 27.88
C ARG A 378 -17.00 -15.55 26.96
N THR A 379 -18.08 -15.37 26.20
CA THR A 379 -18.55 -16.34 25.21
C THR A 379 -18.85 -15.63 23.90
N PHE A 380 -18.28 -16.11 22.80
CA PHE A 380 -18.40 -15.50 21.46
C PHE A 380 -19.01 -16.50 20.47
N ASP A 381 -19.83 -15.99 19.55
CA ASP A 381 -20.28 -16.77 18.40
C ASP A 381 -19.19 -16.73 17.33
N VAL A 382 -18.63 -17.90 17.01
CA VAL A 382 -17.51 -18.06 16.07
C VAL A 382 -17.89 -18.98 14.92
N ALA A 383 -17.46 -18.56 13.73
CA ALA A 383 -17.25 -19.42 12.59
C ALA A 383 -15.93 -20.16 12.78
N VAL A 384 -15.89 -21.42 12.36
CA VAL A 384 -14.72 -22.29 12.53
C VAL A 384 -14.32 -22.88 11.19
N TRP A 385 -13.01 -23.00 10.96
CA TRP A 385 -12.43 -23.72 9.84
C TRP A 385 -11.34 -24.66 10.36
N LYS A 386 -11.11 -25.77 9.67
CA LYS A 386 -9.92 -26.60 9.90
C LYS A 386 -8.71 -25.84 9.36
N ASP A 387 -7.61 -25.84 10.11
CA ASP A 387 -6.36 -25.35 9.55
C ASP A 387 -5.84 -26.39 8.53
N PRO A 388 -5.63 -26.04 7.25
CA PRO A 388 -5.01 -26.94 6.27
C PRO A 388 -3.51 -27.17 6.55
N LYS A 389 -2.93 -26.43 7.50
CA LYS A 389 -1.56 -26.59 8.00
C LYS A 389 -1.61 -27.10 9.43
N LYS A 390 -0.54 -27.76 9.87
CA LYS A 390 -0.41 -28.16 11.27
C LYS A 390 -0.10 -26.92 12.10
N ASN A 391 -0.55 -26.90 13.35
CA ASN A 391 -0.20 -25.92 14.39
C ASN A 391 1.32 -25.73 14.68
N VAL A 392 2.20 -26.46 13.99
CA VAL A 392 3.67 -26.34 14.05
C VAL A 392 4.33 -25.89 12.73
N ASP A 393 3.57 -25.78 11.63
CA ASP A 393 4.11 -25.45 10.30
C ASP A 393 4.52 -23.97 10.20
N LYS A 394 5.66 -23.69 9.54
CA LYS A 394 6.25 -22.33 9.43
C LYS A 394 6.94 -22.13 8.07
N GLY A 395 6.88 -20.91 7.54
CA GLY A 395 7.70 -20.47 6.40
C GLY A 395 6.93 -20.01 5.15
N PRO A 396 7.64 -19.53 4.11
CA PRO A 396 7.04 -19.06 2.86
C PRO A 396 6.42 -20.22 2.06
N GLY A 397 5.09 -20.26 2.00
CA GLY A 397 4.34 -21.32 1.30
C GLY A 397 3.06 -21.76 1.98
N LEU A 398 2.77 -21.28 3.20
CA LEU A 398 1.54 -21.60 3.96
C LEU A 398 0.24 -21.40 3.16
N LEU A 399 0.21 -20.47 2.21
CA LEU A 399 -0.97 -20.11 1.42
C LEU A 399 -1.15 -20.90 0.09
N LYS A 400 -0.22 -21.78 -0.28
CA LYS A 400 -0.17 -22.37 -1.64
C LYS A 400 -1.33 -23.28 -2.02
N ASP A 401 -2.06 -23.82 -1.04
CA ASP A 401 -3.03 -24.92 -1.24
C ASP A 401 -4.47 -24.54 -0.84
N ILE A 402 -4.74 -23.25 -0.58
CA ILE A 402 -6.06 -22.76 -0.12
C ILE A 402 -7.16 -22.87 -1.19
N ASP A 403 -6.79 -22.89 -2.48
CA ASP A 403 -7.73 -22.87 -3.61
C ASP A 403 -8.55 -24.18 -3.77
N GLU A 404 -8.18 -25.30 -3.14
CA GLU A 404 -8.87 -26.61 -3.36
C GLU A 404 -10.17 -26.82 -2.55
N LEU A 405 -10.52 -25.94 -1.61
CA LEU A 405 -11.62 -26.06 -0.62
C LEU A 405 -13.06 -25.96 -1.19
N SER A 406 -13.28 -26.37 -2.44
CA SER A 406 -14.40 -25.95 -3.30
C SER A 406 -15.75 -26.68 -3.12
N LYS A 407 -15.97 -27.54 -2.12
CA LYS A 407 -17.14 -28.45 -2.09
C LYS A 407 -17.82 -28.62 -0.71
N ILE A 408 -19.15 -28.39 -0.72
CA ILE A 408 -20.22 -28.76 0.26
C ILE A 408 -20.60 -27.65 1.29
N PRO A 409 -21.91 -27.30 1.49
CA PRO A 409 -22.40 -26.35 2.54
C PRO A 409 -22.31 -26.95 3.97
N ASN A 410 -22.58 -26.29 5.12
CA ASN A 410 -23.36 -25.10 5.47
C ASN A 410 -23.08 -24.65 6.94
N VAL A 411 -23.79 -23.63 7.47
CA VAL A 411 -23.56 -23.00 8.81
C VAL A 411 -23.66 -23.93 10.03
N LEU A 412 -22.78 -23.70 11.02
CA LEU A 412 -22.92 -24.16 12.41
C LEU A 412 -22.41 -23.06 13.38
N ASN A 413 -23.21 -22.69 14.38
CA ASN A 413 -22.82 -21.70 15.41
C ASN A 413 -22.19 -22.42 16.61
N ALA A 414 -20.98 -22.03 17.00
CA ALA A 414 -20.28 -22.54 18.17
C ALA A 414 -19.91 -21.41 19.15
N LYS A 415 -19.90 -21.74 20.44
CA LYS A 415 -19.64 -20.79 21.54
C LYS A 415 -18.26 -21.02 22.15
N TYR A 416 -17.30 -20.15 21.82
CA TYR A 416 -15.94 -20.19 22.39
C TYR A 416 -15.90 -19.52 23.77
N LYS A 417 -15.26 -20.14 24.76
CA LYS A 417 -15.07 -19.58 26.10
C LYS A 417 -13.58 -19.38 26.41
N GLY A 418 -13.18 -18.12 26.61
CA GLY A 418 -11.81 -17.71 26.99
C GLY A 418 -11.53 -17.81 28.49
#